data_AF-A0A4V2AZE3-F1
#
_entry.id   AF-A0A4V2AZE3-F1
#
_cell.length_a   1.000
_cell.length_b   1.000
_cell.length_c   1.000
_cell.angle_alpha   90.00
_cell.angle_beta   90.00
_cell.angle_gamma   90.00
#
_symmetry.space_group_name_H-M   'P 1'
#
loop_
_entity.id
_entity.type
_entity.pdbx_description
1 polymer ?
#
loop_
_entity_poly.entity_id
_entity_poly.type
_entity_poly.pdbx_seq_one_letter_code
_entity_poly.pdbx_strand_id
1 'polypeptide(L)'
;MSETRSLHPKGSLHRLQTILAKKPVQTFLVFWTVLNLLQVGLMELTSDEGYYWFYAQHLQWGYYDHPPMIALLIKLGAMVLPGELGVRFFNVVLSTGGLALFFSLLPNATKQNGRTYLVLLSAPLLHYLTFLLFPDGPLLFF
;
A
#
# COMPACT_ATOMS: atom_id res chain seq x y z
N MET A 1 -49.60 -16.64 -24.50
CA MET A 1 -48.88 -17.51 -23.56
C MET A 1 -47.43 -17.59 -24.00
N SER A 2 -46.57 -16.72 -23.50
CA SER A 2 -45.10 -16.83 -23.63
C SER A 2 -44.44 -15.83 -22.67
N GLU A 3 -44.23 -16.27 -21.43
CA GLU A 3 -43.34 -15.57 -20.51
C GLU A 3 -41.89 -15.77 -20.96
N THR A 4 -41.24 -14.69 -21.39
CA THR A 4 -39.80 -14.63 -21.56
C THR A 4 -39.15 -14.48 -20.19
N ARG A 5 -38.67 -15.60 -19.60
CA ARG A 5 -37.81 -15.57 -18.42
C ARG A 5 -36.49 -14.89 -18.77
N SER A 6 -36.31 -13.65 -18.29
CA SER A 6 -35.05 -12.92 -18.37
C SER A 6 -34.02 -13.57 -17.43
N LEU A 7 -33.02 -14.22 -18.02
CA LEU A 7 -31.85 -14.73 -17.32
C LEU A 7 -30.91 -13.56 -17.02
N HIS A 8 -31.11 -12.89 -15.88
CA HIS A 8 -30.14 -11.92 -15.38
C HIS A 8 -28.90 -12.66 -14.81
N PRO A 9 -27.67 -12.38 -15.30
CA PRO A 9 -26.48 -13.11 -14.86
C PRO A 9 -26.04 -12.61 -13.47
N LYS A 10 -26.58 -13.22 -12.40
CA LYS A 10 -26.21 -12.94 -11.00
C LYS A 10 -24.83 -13.50 -10.57
N GLY A 11 -24.05 -14.07 -11.50
CA GLY A 11 -22.89 -14.90 -11.18
C GLY A 11 -21.64 -14.17 -10.70
N SER A 12 -21.29 -13.01 -11.26
CA SER A 12 -19.98 -12.35 -10.98
C SER A 12 -19.98 -11.57 -9.66
N LEU A 13 -21.02 -10.78 -9.42
CA LEU A 13 -21.15 -9.95 -8.22
C LEU A 13 -21.24 -10.81 -6.96
N HIS A 14 -21.98 -11.91 -7.00
CA HIS A 14 -22.08 -12.83 -5.86
C HIS A 14 -20.73 -13.48 -5.54
N ARG A 15 -19.93 -13.81 -6.57
CA ARG A 15 -18.59 -14.41 -6.41
C ARG A 15 -17.61 -13.45 -5.76
N LEU A 16 -17.62 -12.18 -6.18
CA LEU A 16 -16.79 -11.13 -5.59
C LEU A 16 -17.15 -10.92 -4.11
N GLN A 17 -18.45 -10.86 -3.79
CA GLN A 17 -18.91 -10.74 -2.41
C GLN A 17 -18.49 -11.93 -1.54
N THR A 18 -18.47 -13.14 -2.09
CA THR A 18 -18.03 -14.33 -1.34
C THR A 18 -16.52 -14.33 -1.08
N ILE A 19 -15.71 -13.83 -2.02
CA ILE A 19 -14.26 -13.70 -1.82
C ILE A 19 -13.96 -12.63 -0.76
N LEU A 20 -14.60 -11.46 -0.89
CA LEU A 20 -14.50 -10.35 0.06
C LEU A 20 -14.87 -10.80 1.48
N ALA A 21 -15.94 -11.58 1.64
CA ALA A 21 -16.41 -12.05 2.93
C ALA A 21 -15.52 -13.15 3.54
N LYS A 22 -14.92 -14.03 2.72
CA LYS A 22 -14.08 -15.13 3.23
C LYS A 22 -12.71 -14.68 3.69
N LYS A 23 -12.11 -13.67 3.05
CA LYS A 23 -10.76 -13.18 3.36
C LYS A 23 -10.70 -11.66 3.32
N PRO A 24 -11.35 -10.97 4.28
CA PRO A 24 -11.50 -9.52 4.22
C PRO A 24 -10.16 -8.80 4.35
N VAL A 25 -9.27 -9.28 5.24
CA VAL A 25 -7.91 -8.71 5.40
C VAL A 25 -7.10 -8.79 4.12
N GLN A 26 -7.03 -9.97 3.48
CA GLN A 26 -6.23 -10.13 2.26
C GLN A 26 -6.78 -9.27 1.12
N THR A 27 -8.10 -9.19 1.00
CA THR A 27 -8.72 -8.38 -0.05
C THR A 27 -8.46 -6.90 0.18
N PHE A 28 -8.51 -6.45 1.44
CA PHE A 28 -8.18 -5.09 1.80
C PHE A 28 -6.71 -4.75 1.54
N LEU A 29 -5.78 -5.63 1.92
CA LEU A 29 -4.35 -5.42 1.65
C LEU A 29 -4.06 -5.32 0.16
N VAL A 30 -4.60 -6.22 -0.66
CA VAL A 30 -4.43 -6.17 -2.12
C VAL A 30 -4.99 -4.86 -2.69
N PHE A 31 -6.21 -4.49 -2.27
CA PHE A 31 -6.81 -3.22 -2.68
C PHE A 31 -5.95 -2.02 -2.28
N TRP A 32 -5.45 -2.01 -1.04
CA TRP A 32 -4.59 -0.96 -0.50
C TRP A 32 -3.27 -0.83 -1.27
N THR A 33 -2.59 -1.93 -1.55
CA THR A 33 -1.34 -1.94 -2.30
C THR A 33 -1.55 -1.45 -3.73
N VAL A 34 -2.60 -1.92 -4.41
CA VAL A 34 -2.90 -1.47 -5.78
C VAL A 34 -3.20 0.03 -5.82
N LEU A 35 -4.00 0.52 -4.87
CA LEU A 35 -4.31 1.94 -4.77
C LEU A 35 -3.05 2.80 -4.55
N ASN A 36 -2.16 2.38 -3.64
CA ASN A 36 -0.90 3.07 -3.39
C ASN A 36 0.03 3.03 -4.61
N LEU A 37 0.18 1.88 -5.28
CA LEU A 37 0.99 1.75 -6.49
C LEU A 37 0.49 2.66 -7.62
N LEU A 38 -0.83 2.75 -7.81
CA LEU A 38 -1.43 3.68 -8.77
C LEU A 38 -1.13 5.13 -8.41
N GLN A 39 -1.26 5.49 -7.13
CA GLN A 39 -1.02 6.85 -6.68
C GLN A 39 0.44 7.28 -6.86
N VAL A 40 1.39 6.45 -6.43
CA VAL A 40 2.83 6.77 -6.56
C VAL A 40 3.33 6.75 -8.01
N GLY A 41 2.65 6.03 -8.90
CA GLY A 41 2.96 6.01 -10.33
C GLY A 41 2.40 7.21 -11.11
N LEU A 42 1.41 7.91 -10.55
CA LEU A 42 0.79 9.09 -11.17
C LEU A 42 1.32 10.42 -10.62
N MET A 43 2.01 10.39 -9.47
CA MET A 43 2.55 11.57 -8.82
C MET A 43 4.01 11.79 -9.16
N GLU A 44 4.36 13.04 -9.48
CA GLU A 44 5.76 13.46 -9.63
C GLU A 44 6.49 13.44 -8.28
N LEU A 45 7.82 13.35 -8.33
CA LEU A 45 8.68 13.43 -7.14
C LEU A 45 8.52 14.77 -6.43
N THR A 46 8.32 14.74 -5.12
CA THR A 46 8.40 15.95 -4.31
C THR A 46 9.86 16.33 -4.07
N SER A 47 10.11 17.56 -3.63
CA SER A 47 11.47 18.05 -3.33
C SER A 47 12.21 17.17 -2.32
N ASP A 48 11.51 16.68 -1.29
CA ASP A 48 12.08 15.82 -0.26
C ASP A 48 12.47 14.44 -0.82
N GLU A 49 11.66 13.90 -1.73
CA GLU A 49 11.94 12.63 -2.37
C GLU A 49 13.09 12.72 -3.38
N GLY A 50 13.20 13.86 -4.07
CA GLY A 50 14.35 14.18 -4.91
C GLY A 50 15.64 14.24 -4.08
N TYR A 51 15.57 14.76 -2.87
CA TYR A 51 16.69 14.76 -1.93
C TYR A 51 17.12 13.34 -1.53
N TYR A 52 16.16 12.47 -1.18
CA TYR A 52 16.45 11.07 -0.86
C TYR A 52 16.94 10.26 -2.06
N TRP A 53 16.46 10.58 -3.26
CA TRP A 53 16.95 9.98 -4.49
C TRP A 53 18.41 10.37 -4.75
N PHE A 54 18.80 11.62 -4.50
CA PHE A 54 20.19 12.05 -4.62
C PHE A 54 21.10 11.29 -3.64
N TYR A 55 20.65 11.09 -2.40
CA TYR A 55 21.36 10.23 -1.43
C TYR A 55 21.51 8.80 -1.93
N ALA A 56 20.48 8.23 -2.58
CA ALA A 56 20.55 6.88 -3.14
C ALA A 56 21.65 6.73 -4.21
N GLN A 57 22.01 7.81 -4.92
CA GLN A 57 23.14 7.81 -5.87
C GLN A 57 24.49 7.74 -5.15
N HIS A 58 24.59 8.37 -3.97
CA HIS A 58 25.81 8.45 -3.17
C HIS A 58 25.61 7.79 -1.81
N LEU A 59 25.44 6.46 -1.81
CA LEU A 59 25.16 5.71 -0.58
C LEU A 59 26.29 5.89 0.46
N GLN A 60 25.94 6.44 1.62
CA GLN A 60 26.83 6.61 2.76
C GLN A 60 26.22 5.93 3.98
N TRP A 61 27.07 5.51 4.92
CA TRP A 61 26.64 4.79 6.13
C TRP A 61 25.94 5.69 7.15
N GLY A 62 26.01 7.01 7.00
CA GLY A 62 25.28 7.96 7.80
C GLY A 62 25.16 9.29 7.07
N TYR A 63 23.92 9.77 6.91
CA TYR A 63 23.64 11.14 6.51
C TYR A 63 23.36 11.96 7.77
N TYR A 64 23.57 13.27 7.66
CA TYR A 64 23.43 14.19 8.81
C TYR A 64 22.04 14.13 9.45
N ASP A 65 20.98 13.95 8.65
CA ASP A 65 19.60 14.06 9.11
C ASP A 65 18.80 12.73 9.08
N HIS A 66 19.27 11.70 8.37
CA HIS A 66 18.48 10.47 8.16
C HIS A 66 19.29 9.18 8.09
N PRO A 67 18.73 8.05 8.58
CA PRO A 67 19.36 6.75 8.46
C PRO A 67 19.48 6.32 6.98
N PRO A 68 20.54 5.59 6.61
CA PRO A 68 20.83 5.21 5.22
C PRO A 68 19.81 4.24 4.61
N MET A 69 18.90 3.71 5.44
CA MET A 69 17.90 2.73 5.04
C MET A 69 17.00 3.26 3.91
N ILE A 70 16.57 4.52 3.96
CA ILE A 70 15.71 5.10 2.90
C ILE A 70 16.45 5.14 1.56
N ALA A 71 17.68 5.66 1.57
CA ALA A 71 18.51 5.73 0.37
C ALA A 71 18.79 4.32 -0.22
N LEU A 72 19.00 3.32 0.63
CA LEU A 72 19.17 1.93 0.21
C LEU A 72 17.90 1.37 -0.44
N LEU A 73 16.73 1.58 0.17
CA LEU A 73 15.45 1.11 -0.36
C LEU A 73 15.12 1.76 -1.70
N ILE A 74 15.39 3.07 -1.84
CA ILE A 74 15.25 3.79 -3.11
C ILE A 74 16.18 3.18 -4.17
N LYS A 75 17.45 2.93 -3.82
CA LYS A 75 18.42 2.36 -4.75
C LYS A 75 17.98 0.97 -5.22
N LEU A 76 17.50 0.12 -4.31
CA LEU A 76 16.96 -1.19 -4.66
C LEU A 76 15.71 -1.06 -5.53
N GLY A 77 14.82 -0.13 -5.22
CA GLY A 77 13.59 0.09 -5.97
C GLY A 77 13.84 0.56 -7.39
N ALA A 78 14.81 1.46 -7.57
CA ALA A 78 15.29 1.93 -8.87
C ALA A 78 15.94 0.81 -9.72
N MET A 79 16.43 -0.27 -9.11
CA MET A 79 16.92 -1.45 -9.84
C MET A 79 15.77 -2.35 -10.34
N VAL A 80 14.62 -2.32 -9.67
CA VAL A 80 13.45 -3.16 -10.01
C VAL A 80 12.55 -2.45 -11.01
N LEU A 81 12.31 -1.15 -10.81
CA LEU A 81 11.40 -0.33 -11.61
C LEU A 81 12.06 1.01 -11.95
N PRO A 82 11.89 1.53 -13.19
CA PRO A 82 12.40 2.83 -13.56
C PRO A 82 11.53 3.97 -13.01
N GLY A 83 12.11 5.17 -12.95
CA GLY A 83 11.40 6.41 -12.63
C GLY A 83 10.93 6.52 -11.18
N GLU A 84 9.94 7.36 -10.96
CA GLU A 84 9.34 7.74 -9.68
C GLU A 84 8.78 6.51 -8.94
N LEU A 85 8.21 5.58 -9.70
CA LEU A 85 7.65 4.33 -9.17
C LEU A 85 8.72 3.49 -8.47
N GLY A 86 9.93 3.42 -9.05
CA GLY A 86 11.06 2.72 -8.46
C GLY A 86 11.49 3.33 -7.14
N VAL A 87 11.51 4.66 -7.04
CA VAL A 87 11.89 5.37 -5.81
C VAL A 87 10.98 5.00 -4.64
N ARG A 88 9.66 4.86 -4.88
CA ARG A 88 8.65 4.61 -3.84
C ARG A 88 8.26 3.14 -3.68
N PHE A 89 8.69 2.25 -4.58
CA PHE A 89 8.22 0.86 -4.62
C PHE A 89 8.37 0.13 -3.29
N PHE A 90 9.59 0.13 -2.72
CA PHE A 90 9.84 -0.54 -1.45
C PHE A 90 9.13 0.11 -0.26
N ASN A 91 8.86 1.42 -0.32
CA ASN A 91 8.05 2.09 0.68
C ASN A 91 6.62 1.54 0.72
N VAL A 92 6.00 1.35 -0.45
CA VAL A 92 4.66 0.75 -0.57
C VAL A 92 4.65 -0.71 -0.11
N VAL A 93 5.70 -1.47 -0.40
CA VAL A 93 5.83 -2.86 0.04
C VAL A 93 5.96 -2.95 1.57
N LEU A 94 6.84 -2.15 2.17
CA LEU A 94 7.04 -2.14 3.63
C LEU A 94 5.82 -1.62 4.37
N SER A 95 5.16 -0.57 3.86
CA SER A 95 3.94 -0.04 4.48
C SER A 95 2.79 -1.04 4.41
N THR A 96 2.65 -1.77 3.29
CA THR A 96 1.71 -2.90 3.18
C THR A 96 2.06 -4.02 4.17
N GLY A 97 3.35 -4.33 4.33
CA GLY A 97 3.85 -5.32 5.28
C GLY A 97 3.53 -4.94 6.73
N GLY A 98 3.77 -3.69 7.11
CA GLY A 98 3.43 -3.14 8.43
C GLY A 98 1.93 -3.20 8.70
N LEU A 99 1.10 -2.89 7.68
CA LEU A 99 -0.35 -3.02 7.80
C LEU A 99 -0.79 -4.48 7.95
N ALA A 100 -0.15 -5.42 7.25
CA ALA A 100 -0.40 -6.84 7.42
C ALA A 100 -0.02 -7.34 8.83
N LEU A 101 1.11 -6.86 9.38
CA LEU A 101 1.52 -7.13 10.75
C LEU A 101 0.52 -6.54 11.75
N PHE A 102 0.10 -5.30 11.56
CA PHE A 102 -0.94 -4.65 12.38
C PHE A 102 -2.23 -5.50 12.40
N PHE A 103 -2.69 -5.94 11.22
CA PHE A 103 -3.82 -6.86 11.18
C PHE A 103 -3.51 -8.17 11.88
N SER A 104 -2.32 -8.75 11.79
CA SER A 104 -1.98 -10.00 12.47
C SER A 104 -2.22 -9.93 13.99
N LEU A 105 -1.94 -8.77 14.59
CA LEU A 105 -2.11 -8.47 16.02
C LEU A 105 -3.57 -8.24 16.43
N LEU A 106 -4.47 -7.97 15.49
CA LEU A 106 -5.88 -7.72 15.80
C LEU A 106 -6.67 -9.01 16.09
N PRO A 107 -7.65 -8.98 17.01
CA PRO A 107 -8.58 -10.08 17.21
C PRO A 107 -9.38 -10.42 15.94
N ASN A 108 -9.73 -11.69 15.77
CA ASN A 108 -10.52 -12.15 14.62
C ASN A 108 -11.89 -11.48 14.51
N ALA A 109 -12.51 -11.13 15.65
CA ALA A 109 -13.77 -10.37 15.68
C ALA A 109 -13.62 -9.00 15.01
N THR A 110 -12.50 -8.31 15.25
CA THR A 110 -12.19 -7.02 14.63
C THR A 110 -11.88 -7.17 13.14
N LYS A 111 -11.16 -8.22 12.75
CA LYS A 111 -10.85 -8.52 11.34
C LYS A 111 -12.10 -8.80 10.50
N GLN A 112 -13.15 -9.38 11.08
CA GLN A 112 -14.38 -9.68 10.36
C GLN A 112 -15.37 -8.51 10.36
N ASN A 113 -15.13 -7.48 11.16
CA ASN A 113 -16.01 -6.32 11.22
C ASN A 113 -15.75 -5.37 10.05
N GLY A 114 -16.74 -5.22 9.16
CA GLY A 114 -16.66 -4.29 8.03
C GLY A 114 -16.35 -2.84 8.43
N ARG A 115 -16.76 -2.42 9.63
CA ARG A 115 -16.51 -1.06 10.13
C ARG A 115 -15.02 -0.76 10.33
N THR A 116 -14.21 -1.76 10.69
CA THR A 116 -12.77 -1.58 10.86
C THR A 116 -12.11 -1.06 9.59
N TYR A 117 -12.50 -1.62 8.43
CA TYR A 117 -11.98 -1.20 7.13
C TYR A 117 -12.45 0.19 6.73
N LEU A 118 -13.69 0.56 7.06
CA LEU A 118 -14.20 1.91 6.83
C LEU A 118 -13.44 2.95 7.65
N VAL A 119 -13.15 2.65 8.92
CA VAL A 119 -12.35 3.53 9.79
C VAL A 119 -10.95 3.71 9.21
N LEU A 120 -10.30 2.62 8.80
CA LEU A 120 -8.96 2.67 8.19
C LEU A 120 -8.95 3.48 6.89
N LEU A 121 -9.95 3.30 6.02
CA LEU A 121 -10.09 4.09 4.79
C LEU A 121 -10.41 5.57 5.08
N SER A 122 -11.07 5.88 6.20
CA SER A 122 -11.45 7.24 6.55
C SER A 122 -10.32 8.05 7.19
N ALA A 123 -9.20 7.43 7.54
CA ALA A 123 -8.07 8.09 8.20
C ALA A 123 -7.11 8.69 7.14
N PRO A 124 -7.17 9.99 6.84
CA PRO A 124 -6.39 10.60 5.75
C PRO A 124 -4.89 10.53 6.02
N LEU A 125 -4.51 10.51 7.31
CA LEU A 125 -3.13 10.36 7.75
C LEU A 125 -2.56 8.99 7.37
N LEU A 126 -3.34 7.91 7.40
CA LEU A 126 -2.87 6.59 6.95
C LEU A 126 -2.65 6.57 5.45
N HIS A 127 -3.47 7.27 4.67
CA HIS A 127 -3.21 7.44 3.24
C HIS A 127 -1.92 8.24 3.05
N TYR A 128 -1.79 9.40 3.68
CA TYR A 128 -0.61 10.27 3.59
C TYR A 128 0.71 9.55 3.91
N LEU A 129 0.72 8.73 4.97
CA LEU A 129 1.90 7.99 5.45
C LEU A 129 2.26 6.77 4.60
N THR A 130 1.39 6.31 3.68
CA THR A 130 1.62 5.05 2.95
C THR A 130 2.15 5.24 1.53
N PHE A 131 2.02 6.42 0.93
CA PHE A 131 2.50 6.70 -0.43
C PHE A 131 3.69 7.66 -0.52
N LEU A 132 3.85 8.63 0.41
CA LEU A 132 5.01 9.52 0.42
C LEU A 132 6.21 8.83 1.09
N LEU A 133 7.41 9.02 0.54
CA LEU A 133 8.66 8.58 1.18
C LEU A 133 8.96 9.45 2.41
N PHE A 134 8.27 9.14 3.50
CA PHE A 134 8.72 9.49 4.84
C PHE A 134 9.47 8.30 5.46
N PRO A 135 10.39 8.52 6.41
CA PRO A 135 11.03 7.46 7.21
C PRO A 135 10.03 6.50 7.87
N ASP A 136 8.76 6.88 7.92
CA ASP A 136 7.69 6.20 8.63
C ASP A 136 7.25 4.88 7.98
N GLY A 137 7.42 4.70 6.67
CA GLY A 137 7.06 3.44 5.99
C GLY A 137 7.87 2.24 6.49
N PRO A 138 9.22 2.34 6.54
CA PRO A 138 10.06 1.36 7.22
C PRO A 138 9.80 1.27 8.74
N LEU A 139 9.57 2.40 9.44
CA LEU A 139 9.28 2.40 10.89
C LEU A 139 7.97 1.68 11.25
N LEU A 140 6.96 1.68 10.37
CA LEU A 140 5.74 0.92 10.61
C LEU A 140 5.96 -0.60 10.55
N PHE A 141 7.07 -1.05 9.97
CA PHE A 141 7.42 -2.46 9.87
C PHE A 141 8.40 -2.94 10.94
N PHE A 142 9.38 -2.12 11.34
CA PHE A 142 10.44 -2.45 12.30
C PHE A 142 10.16 -1.93 13.70
#